data_AF-A0A1E7FLJ4-F1
#
_entry.id   AF-A0A1E7FLJ4-F1
#
_cell.length_a   1.000
_cell.length_b   1.000
_cell.length_c   1.000
_cell.angle_alpha   90.00
_cell.angle_beta   90.00
_cell.angle_gamma   90.00
#
_symmetry.space_group_name_H-M   'P 1'
#
loop_
_entity.id
_entity.type
_entity.pdbx_description
1 polymer ?
#
loop_
_entity_poly.entity_id
_entity_poly.type
_entity_poly.pdbx_seq_one_letter_code
_entity_poly.pdbx_strand_id
1 'polypeptide(L)'
;MTKPKNTILNRFLKTGYHRKFPRAVEEVLRIKSLPKSKNLYSGKRPPTYLKGVGHDGNFYRLKIPPHQRRRLPDIPKLPQSVQQKAPKPLKPLPPSLSSHRLLKWLQGNIPILVLNFGSMCTLLAFTRSDIIELRSLSVTGNICFIIFTLRQKIIVWPNIFWSSLFASVNSYKIYEIFEERNASVSMTKEEEKIFVDFFMPHGVTPKQFERIHKSAEFFKLKKGDLLIKKGDRPTKVYLIVDGSTDALVLGRRLTAASTNLDTKGDQKEGGDSGAWAGEMAFLKQFWEKEQKSIIPHNEEDTVAIKDEEGDNNNDKITMSIDSKVTTKSPSPARRPTGLLASRFEIYLYSIIAAEDCTIMSWSHEEMEELMKSSTDLRSALTRAMSSALVGKVVNLTISRAHNTKVPWSVWLKDWNGSSVEVADTDDFANLRLAEDKD
;
A
#
# COMPACT_ATOMS: atom_id res chain seq x y z
N MET A 1 -8.97 30.77 43.42
CA MET A 1 -9.41 29.51 42.78
C MET A 1 -10.06 29.85 41.45
N THR A 2 -9.26 29.84 40.40
CA THR A 2 -9.57 30.38 39.07
C THR A 2 -9.47 29.24 38.05
N LYS A 3 -10.56 29.01 37.31
CA LYS A 3 -10.63 28.05 36.20
C LYS A 3 -9.75 28.53 35.03
N PRO A 4 -8.93 27.68 34.39
CA PRO A 4 -8.26 28.05 33.16
C PRO A 4 -9.17 27.83 31.94
N LYS A 5 -8.95 28.69 30.95
CA LYS A 5 -9.66 28.83 29.68
C LYS A 5 -9.13 27.83 28.65
N ASN A 6 -10.02 27.02 28.08
CA ASN A 6 -9.74 26.22 26.88
C ASN A 6 -9.66 27.14 25.66
N THR A 7 -8.46 27.30 25.10
CA THR A 7 -8.21 28.12 23.91
C THR A 7 -7.33 27.37 22.91
N ILE A 8 -7.79 26.24 22.37
CA ILE A 8 -7.12 25.56 21.23
C ILE A 8 -8.16 24.92 20.30
N LEU A 9 -9.02 25.74 19.67
CA LEU A 9 -9.87 25.23 18.57
C LEU A 9 -10.17 26.25 17.46
N ASN A 10 -9.43 27.37 17.37
CA ASN A 10 -9.69 28.44 16.39
C ASN A 10 -8.50 28.76 15.45
N ARG A 11 -7.58 27.82 15.22
CA ARG A 11 -6.45 28.00 14.27
C ARG A 11 -6.50 27.14 13.01
N PHE A 12 -7.52 26.31 12.81
CA PHE A 12 -7.56 25.33 11.70
C PHE A 12 -8.43 25.70 10.48
N LEU A 13 -8.94 26.94 10.39
CA LEU A 13 -9.79 27.37 9.25
C LEU A 13 -9.25 28.58 8.48
N LYS A 14 -7.93 28.67 8.28
CA LYS A 14 -7.33 29.67 7.38
C LYS A 14 -6.10 29.14 6.64
N THR A 15 -6.31 28.34 5.60
CA THR A 15 -5.42 28.27 4.43
C THR A 15 -6.26 27.93 3.20
N GLY A 16 -6.22 28.83 2.23
CA GLY A 16 -7.05 28.84 1.04
C GLY A 16 -6.51 27.91 -0.05
N TYR A 17 -7.39 27.08 -0.59
CA TYR A 17 -7.12 26.27 -1.77
C TYR A 17 -7.48 27.04 -3.05
N HIS A 18 -6.50 27.75 -3.61
CA HIS A 18 -6.54 28.17 -5.01
C HIS A 18 -5.88 27.09 -5.88
N ARG A 19 -6.66 26.15 -6.41
CA ARG A 19 -6.22 25.28 -7.51
C ARG A 19 -6.58 25.93 -8.85
N LYS A 20 -5.57 26.46 -9.54
CA LYS A 20 -5.62 26.71 -10.99
C LYS A 20 -5.70 25.37 -11.71
N PHE A 21 -6.79 25.13 -12.45
CA PHE A 21 -6.92 24.04 -13.41
C PHE A 21 -6.06 24.33 -14.65
N PRO A 22 -5.24 23.39 -15.15
CA PRO A 22 -4.60 23.54 -16.44
C PRO A 22 -5.54 23.13 -17.58
N ARG A 23 -5.43 23.91 -18.66
CA ARG A 23 -6.04 23.78 -19.99
C ARG A 23 -5.94 22.36 -20.57
N ALA A 24 -6.94 21.52 -20.33
CA ALA A 24 -7.09 20.22 -21.00
C ALA A 24 -8.48 20.01 -21.63
N VAL A 25 -9.31 21.05 -21.70
CA VAL A 25 -10.69 20.97 -22.23
C VAL A 25 -10.81 21.58 -23.65
N GLU A 26 -9.76 22.21 -24.18
CA GLU A 26 -9.82 22.92 -25.47
C GLU A 26 -9.45 22.06 -26.69
N GLU A 27 -8.90 20.85 -26.50
CA GLU A 27 -8.53 19.96 -27.62
C GLU A 27 -9.67 19.03 -28.09
N VAL A 28 -10.73 18.86 -27.30
CA VAL A 28 -11.84 17.94 -27.65
C VAL A 28 -12.86 18.58 -28.61
N LEU A 29 -12.83 19.91 -28.81
CA LEU A 29 -13.78 20.63 -29.66
C LEU A 29 -13.24 21.00 -31.06
N ARG A 30 -12.06 20.52 -31.45
CA ARG A 30 -11.42 20.85 -32.74
C ARG A 30 -11.53 19.79 -33.83
N ILE A 31 -12.36 18.76 -33.65
CA ILE A 31 -12.71 17.84 -34.75
C ILE A 31 -13.89 18.44 -35.53
N LYS A 32 -13.61 19.51 -36.28
CA LYS A 32 -14.51 20.03 -37.32
C LYS A 32 -14.08 19.47 -38.69
N SER A 33 -15.08 18.88 -39.35
CA SER A 33 -15.24 18.71 -40.80
C SER A 33 -14.15 17.98 -41.58
N LEU A 34 -14.25 16.65 -41.62
CA LEU A 34 -13.74 15.89 -42.76
C LEU A 34 -14.75 15.98 -43.93
N PRO A 35 -14.27 16.07 -45.19
CA PRO A 35 -15.13 16.23 -46.36
C PRO A 35 -16.01 14.99 -46.58
N LYS A 36 -17.30 15.23 -46.88
CA LYS A 36 -18.27 14.21 -47.28
C LYS A 36 -17.83 13.57 -48.60
N SER A 37 -17.13 12.45 -48.49
CA SER A 37 -16.85 11.56 -49.63
C SER A 37 -18.17 11.00 -50.16
N LYS A 38 -18.52 11.40 -51.39
CA LYS A 38 -19.64 10.84 -52.16
C LYS A 38 -19.23 9.45 -52.62
N ASN A 39 -19.66 8.44 -51.88
CA ASN A 39 -19.43 7.05 -52.22
C ASN A 39 -20.68 6.44 -52.86
N LEU A 40 -20.63 6.33 -54.19
CA LEU A 40 -21.29 5.25 -54.93
C LEU A 40 -20.77 3.92 -54.38
N TYR A 41 -21.61 3.12 -53.72
CA TYR A 41 -21.32 1.71 -53.48
C TYR A 41 -22.58 0.87 -53.62
N SER A 42 -22.53 -0.04 -54.60
CA SER A 42 -23.35 -1.23 -54.73
C SER A 42 -23.39 -2.01 -53.41
N GLY A 43 -24.57 -2.50 -53.03
CA GLY A 43 -24.93 -2.97 -51.69
C GLY A 43 -24.26 -4.25 -51.16
N LYS A 44 -22.93 -4.33 -51.12
CA LYS A 44 -22.21 -5.35 -50.34
C LYS A 44 -21.24 -4.66 -49.39
N ARG A 45 -21.58 -4.63 -48.10
CA ARG A 45 -20.68 -4.10 -47.06
C ARG A 45 -19.44 -5.02 -46.97
N PRO A 46 -18.22 -4.46 -46.96
CA PRO A 46 -17.01 -5.26 -46.81
C PRO A 46 -17.00 -5.97 -45.44
N PRO A 47 -16.40 -7.18 -45.34
CA PRO A 47 -16.32 -7.93 -44.10
C PRO A 47 -15.54 -7.16 -43.03
N THR A 48 -16.12 -7.07 -41.82
CA THR A 48 -15.49 -6.42 -40.66
C THR A 48 -14.51 -7.39 -40.00
N TYR A 49 -13.27 -6.94 -39.78
CA TYR A 49 -12.25 -7.70 -39.05
C TYR A 49 -11.91 -6.99 -37.74
N LEU A 50 -11.78 -7.75 -36.65
CA LEU A 50 -11.19 -7.26 -35.42
C LEU A 50 -9.67 -7.46 -35.52
N LYS A 51 -8.90 -6.39 -35.31
CA LYS A 51 -7.44 -6.42 -35.26
C LYS A 51 -6.99 -6.30 -33.81
N GLY A 52 -6.08 -7.16 -33.39
CA GLY A 52 -5.45 -7.12 -32.07
C GLY A 52 -3.98 -7.48 -32.15
N VAL A 53 -3.23 -7.10 -31.11
CA VAL A 53 -1.83 -7.48 -30.90
C VAL A 53 -1.81 -8.34 -29.64
N GLY A 54 -1.30 -9.57 -29.75
CA GLY A 54 -1.12 -10.47 -28.62
C GLY A 54 0.00 -9.99 -27.70
N HIS A 55 0.08 -10.54 -26.48
CA HIS A 55 1.15 -10.23 -25.53
C HIS A 55 2.56 -10.52 -26.08
N ASP A 56 2.66 -11.40 -27.08
CA ASP A 56 3.91 -11.76 -27.75
C ASP A 56 4.25 -10.85 -28.95
N GLY A 57 3.49 -9.77 -29.16
CA GLY A 57 3.68 -8.84 -30.30
C GLY A 57 3.13 -9.35 -31.64
N ASN A 58 2.54 -10.56 -31.68
CA ASN A 58 1.94 -11.12 -32.89
C ASN A 58 0.59 -10.46 -33.21
N PHE A 59 0.44 -10.02 -34.47
CA PHE A 59 -0.80 -9.43 -34.98
C PHE A 59 -1.76 -10.52 -35.45
N TYR A 60 -2.98 -10.53 -34.92
CA TYR A 60 -4.04 -11.40 -35.41
C TYR A 60 -5.20 -10.59 -35.99
N ARG A 61 -5.84 -11.17 -37.01
CA ARG A 61 -7.07 -10.66 -37.63
C ARG A 61 -8.17 -11.69 -37.47
N LEU A 62 -9.11 -11.44 -36.57
CA LEU A 62 -10.31 -12.27 -36.46
C LEU A 62 -11.38 -11.74 -37.41
N LYS A 63 -11.84 -12.59 -38.33
CA LYS A 63 -12.98 -12.28 -39.19
C LYS A 63 -14.24 -12.35 -38.33
N ILE A 64 -14.94 -11.23 -38.15
CA ILE A 64 -16.21 -11.22 -37.42
C ILE A 64 -17.24 -11.86 -38.37
N PRO A 65 -17.90 -12.96 -37.98
CA PRO A 65 -18.94 -13.55 -38.81
C PRO A 65 -20.02 -12.49 -39.07
N PRO A 66 -20.58 -12.42 -40.29
CA PRO A 66 -21.60 -11.44 -40.61
C PRO A 66 -22.73 -11.56 -39.59
N HIS A 67 -23.08 -10.44 -38.97
CA HIS A 67 -24.13 -10.36 -37.94
C HIS A 67 -25.38 -11.04 -38.49
N GLN A 68 -25.60 -12.31 -38.14
CA GLN A 68 -26.89 -12.93 -38.35
C GLN A 68 -27.83 -12.03 -37.58
N ARG A 69 -28.74 -11.37 -38.30
CA ARG A 69 -29.93 -10.76 -37.70
C ARG A 69 -30.71 -11.93 -37.10
N ARG A 70 -30.28 -12.41 -35.94
CA ARG A 70 -31.10 -13.23 -35.08
C ARG A 70 -32.31 -12.35 -34.84
N ARG A 71 -33.42 -12.67 -35.52
CA ARG A 71 -34.73 -12.26 -35.05
C ARG A 71 -34.73 -12.69 -33.59
N LEU A 72 -34.66 -11.72 -32.69
CA LEU A 72 -34.77 -11.99 -31.26
C LEU A 72 -36.02 -12.87 -31.15
N PRO A 73 -35.93 -14.10 -30.61
CA PRO A 73 -37.13 -14.89 -30.36
C PRO A 73 -38.09 -13.98 -29.60
N ASP A 74 -39.34 -13.91 -30.04
CA ASP A 74 -40.35 -13.01 -29.50
C ASP A 74 -40.29 -13.12 -27.98
N ILE A 75 -39.71 -12.10 -27.35
CA ILE A 75 -39.52 -12.10 -25.90
C ILE A 75 -40.94 -12.15 -25.36
N PRO A 76 -41.34 -13.23 -24.65
CA PRO A 76 -42.66 -13.30 -24.07
C PRO A 76 -42.82 -12.03 -23.24
N LYS A 77 -43.86 -11.25 -23.56
CA LYS A 77 -44.14 -9.97 -22.89
C LYS A 77 -43.99 -10.22 -21.41
N LEU A 78 -42.91 -9.69 -20.81
CA LEU A 78 -42.64 -9.86 -19.39
C LEU A 78 -43.93 -9.44 -18.68
N PRO A 79 -44.44 -10.27 -17.73
CA PRO A 79 -45.61 -9.88 -16.96
C PRO A 79 -45.33 -8.47 -16.46
N GLN A 80 -46.19 -7.51 -16.84
CA GLN A 80 -46.00 -6.09 -16.56
C GLN A 80 -45.54 -5.98 -15.11
N SER A 81 -44.24 -5.73 -14.92
CA SER A 81 -43.62 -5.66 -13.60
C SER A 81 -44.51 -4.73 -12.81
N VAL A 82 -45.13 -5.25 -11.73
CA VAL A 82 -46.05 -4.52 -10.84
C VAL A 82 -45.56 -3.09 -10.79
N GLN A 83 -46.24 -2.19 -11.52
CA GLN A 83 -45.74 -0.84 -11.72
C GLN A 83 -45.61 -0.25 -10.33
N GLN A 84 -44.38 -0.15 -9.84
CA GLN A 84 -44.09 0.57 -8.61
C GLN A 84 -44.55 1.99 -8.90
N LYS A 85 -45.73 2.33 -8.38
CA LYS A 85 -46.41 3.59 -8.58
C LYS A 85 -45.38 4.67 -8.28
N ALA A 86 -44.94 5.39 -9.31
CA ALA A 86 -43.92 6.41 -9.17
C ALA A 86 -44.30 7.33 -7.98
N PRO A 87 -43.35 7.69 -7.11
CA PRO A 87 -43.65 8.50 -5.94
C PRO A 87 -44.39 9.76 -6.39
N LYS A 88 -45.50 10.05 -5.70
CA LYS A 88 -46.31 11.23 -6.03
C LYS A 88 -45.41 12.48 -5.99
N PRO A 89 -45.51 13.38 -6.97
CA PRO A 89 -44.69 14.59 -6.99
C PRO A 89 -44.93 15.42 -5.73
N LEU A 90 -43.91 16.16 -5.31
CA LEU A 90 -43.97 17.11 -4.19
C LEU A 90 -45.15 18.07 -4.39
N LYS A 91 -45.92 18.32 -3.32
CA LYS A 91 -46.95 19.36 -3.38
C LYS A 91 -46.26 20.73 -3.54
N PRO A 92 -46.70 21.59 -4.47
CA PRO A 92 -46.07 22.89 -4.68
C PRO A 92 -46.07 23.72 -3.40
N LEU A 93 -45.03 24.53 -3.22
CA LEU A 93 -44.91 25.42 -2.08
C LEU A 93 -46.06 26.44 -2.12
N PRO A 94 -46.80 26.68 -1.02
CA PRO A 94 -47.85 27.68 -1.00
C PRO A 94 -47.28 29.09 -1.29
N PRO A 95 -47.95 29.92 -2.10
CA PRO A 95 -47.42 31.21 -2.55
C PRO A 95 -47.33 32.29 -1.45
N SER A 96 -47.94 32.07 -0.27
CA SER A 96 -47.74 32.96 0.89
C SER A 96 -47.27 32.20 2.13
N LEU A 97 -46.12 32.63 2.65
CA LEU A 97 -45.38 32.09 3.77
C LEU A 97 -46.02 32.47 5.12
N SER A 98 -47.27 32.06 5.37
CA SER A 98 -47.73 32.04 6.76
C SER A 98 -47.09 30.85 7.49
N SER A 99 -46.49 31.09 8.65
CA SER A 99 -45.78 30.08 9.46
C SER A 99 -46.63 28.81 9.68
N HIS A 100 -47.94 28.98 9.91
CA HIS A 100 -48.88 27.86 10.04
C HIS A 100 -49.08 27.03 8.76
N ARG A 101 -49.09 27.65 7.57
CA ARG A 101 -49.20 26.91 6.29
C ARG A 101 -47.92 26.15 5.99
N LEU A 102 -46.75 26.72 6.32
CA LEU A 102 -45.46 26.06 6.16
C LEU A 102 -45.35 24.83 7.07
N LEU A 103 -45.77 24.94 8.34
CA LEU A 103 -45.80 23.79 9.25
C LEU A 103 -46.72 22.67 8.76
N LYS A 104 -47.93 23.00 8.27
CA LYS A 104 -48.85 22.01 7.68
C LYS A 104 -48.29 21.37 6.41
N TRP A 105 -47.63 22.16 5.55
CA TRP A 105 -46.96 21.65 4.36
C TRP A 105 -45.80 20.72 4.72
N LEU A 106 -44.97 21.11 5.69
CA LEU A 106 -43.89 20.27 6.20
C LEU A 106 -44.46 18.95 6.70
N GLN A 107 -45.43 18.97 7.61
CA GLN A 107 -46.08 17.76 8.14
C GLN A 107 -46.59 16.82 7.04
N GLY A 108 -47.18 17.37 5.98
CA GLY A 108 -47.66 16.59 4.84
C GLY A 108 -46.57 16.01 3.93
N ASN A 109 -45.37 16.60 3.92
CA ASN A 109 -44.24 16.20 3.06
C ASN A 109 -43.06 15.58 3.84
N ILE A 110 -43.13 15.43 5.17
CA ILE A 110 -42.06 14.83 6.00
C ILE A 110 -41.51 13.54 5.37
N PRO A 111 -42.33 12.56 4.91
CA PRO A 111 -41.78 11.32 4.37
C PRO A 111 -40.88 11.55 3.13
N ILE A 112 -41.26 12.48 2.25
CA ILE A 112 -40.49 12.80 1.03
C ILE A 112 -39.21 13.54 1.39
N LEU A 113 -39.26 14.44 2.37
CA LEU A 113 -38.06 15.15 2.87
C LEU A 113 -37.07 14.17 3.52
N VAL A 114 -37.56 13.22 4.33
CA VAL A 114 -36.73 12.17 4.93
C VAL A 114 -36.08 11.30 3.86
N LEU A 115 -36.82 10.92 2.82
CA LEU A 115 -36.28 10.15 1.69
C LEU A 115 -35.18 10.92 0.93
N ASN A 116 -35.43 12.19 0.60
CA ASN A 116 -34.46 13.03 -0.11
C ASN A 116 -33.21 13.27 0.75
N PHE A 117 -33.39 13.51 2.05
CA PHE A 117 -32.28 13.64 2.98
C PHE A 117 -31.45 12.35 3.05
N GLY A 118 -32.09 11.19 3.21
CA GLY A 118 -31.40 9.90 3.18
C GLY A 118 -30.63 9.67 1.88
N SER A 119 -31.22 10.03 0.74
CA SER A 119 -30.57 9.93 -0.58
C SER A 119 -29.34 10.86 -0.69
N MET A 120 -29.42 12.07 -0.12
CA MET A 120 -28.28 12.98 -0.03
C MET A 120 -27.19 12.44 0.89
N CYS A 121 -27.53 11.83 2.03
CA CYS A 121 -26.55 11.16 2.88
C CYS A 121 -25.84 10.03 2.13
N THR A 122 -26.57 9.18 1.41
CA THR A 122 -25.96 8.11 0.60
C THR A 122 -25.07 8.67 -0.51
N LEU A 123 -25.48 9.76 -1.17
CA LEU A 123 -24.65 10.43 -2.17
C LEU A 123 -23.36 11.00 -1.54
N LEU A 124 -23.48 11.68 -0.40
CA LEU A 124 -22.33 12.21 0.34
C LEU A 124 -21.40 11.09 0.81
N ALA A 125 -21.92 9.92 1.18
CA ALA A 125 -21.10 8.77 1.55
C ALA A 125 -20.12 8.39 0.43
N PHE A 126 -20.54 8.44 -0.84
CA PHE A 126 -19.67 8.17 -1.98
C PHE A 126 -18.60 9.24 -2.24
N THR A 127 -18.76 10.43 -1.65
CA THR A 127 -17.78 11.52 -1.79
C THR A 127 -16.73 11.55 -0.68
N ARG A 128 -16.92 10.80 0.42
CA ARG A 128 -16.01 10.80 1.57
C ARG A 128 -14.94 9.72 1.44
N SER A 129 -13.70 10.09 1.79
CA SER A 129 -12.55 9.17 1.83
C SER A 129 -12.40 8.46 3.17
N ASP A 130 -12.93 9.03 4.26
CA ASP A 130 -12.87 8.40 5.58
C ASP A 130 -13.91 7.28 5.67
N ILE A 131 -13.44 6.10 6.08
CA ILE A 131 -14.26 4.91 6.26
C ILE A 131 -15.35 5.10 7.32
N ILE A 132 -15.12 5.85 8.40
CA ILE A 132 -16.16 6.07 9.42
C ILE A 132 -17.25 7.00 8.90
N GLU A 133 -16.87 8.08 8.23
CA GLU A 133 -17.83 9.02 7.63
C GLU A 133 -18.67 8.32 6.57
N LEU A 134 -18.04 7.52 5.71
CA LEU A 134 -18.72 6.72 4.69
C LEU A 134 -19.74 5.76 5.30
N ARG A 135 -19.35 5.02 6.34
CA ARG A 135 -20.23 4.03 7.00
C ARG A 135 -21.36 4.71 7.77
N SER A 136 -21.09 5.79 8.48
CA SER A 136 -22.11 6.52 9.26
C SER A 136 -23.17 7.20 8.38
N LEU A 137 -22.76 7.76 7.24
CA LEU A 137 -23.68 8.30 6.24
C LEU A 137 -24.53 7.19 5.58
N SER A 138 -23.94 6.01 5.33
CA SER A 138 -24.67 4.84 4.83
C SER A 138 -25.71 4.33 5.85
N VAL A 139 -25.37 4.26 7.14
CA VAL A 139 -26.32 3.92 8.21
C VAL A 139 -27.46 4.93 8.27
N THR A 140 -27.14 6.23 8.24
CA THR A 140 -28.13 7.31 8.28
C THR A 140 -29.09 7.23 7.09
N GLY A 141 -28.57 7.00 5.88
CA GLY A 141 -29.38 6.81 4.67
C GLY A 141 -30.34 5.62 4.77
N ASN A 142 -29.85 4.47 5.26
CA ASN A 142 -30.68 3.28 5.47
C ASN A 142 -31.77 3.51 6.55
N ILE A 143 -31.45 4.17 7.66
CA ILE A 143 -32.43 4.51 8.70
C ILE A 143 -33.51 5.44 8.15
N CYS A 144 -33.14 6.48 7.40
CA CYS A 144 -34.10 7.36 6.74
C CYS A 144 -35.01 6.61 5.76
N PHE A 145 -34.46 5.66 5.00
CA PHE A 145 -35.23 4.84 4.07
C PHE A 145 -36.21 3.87 4.78
N ILE A 146 -35.81 3.30 5.92
CA ILE A 146 -36.68 2.48 6.78
C ILE A 146 -37.85 3.34 7.30
N ILE A 147 -37.54 4.52 7.86
CA ILE A 147 -38.55 5.47 8.36
C ILE A 147 -39.52 5.85 7.24
N PHE A 148 -39.02 6.13 6.04
CA PHE A 148 -39.86 6.42 4.89
C PHE A 148 -40.78 5.25 4.53
N THR A 149 -40.25 4.03 4.42
CA THR A 149 -41.00 2.83 4.02
C THR A 149 -42.09 2.47 5.04
N LEU A 150 -41.80 2.62 6.34
CA LEU A 150 -42.78 2.41 7.41
C LEU A 150 -43.96 3.39 7.38
N ARG A 151 -43.77 4.59 6.79
CA ARG A 151 -44.83 5.60 6.66
C ARG A 151 -45.63 5.48 5.36
N GLN A 152 -45.27 4.57 4.47
CA GLN A 152 -46.05 4.32 3.25
C GLN A 152 -47.33 3.53 3.57
N LYS A 153 -48.36 3.70 2.73
CA LYS A 153 -49.63 2.96 2.87
C LYS A 153 -49.49 1.45 2.65
N ILE A 154 -48.54 1.05 1.79
CA ILE A 154 -48.23 -0.34 1.50
C ILE A 154 -46.81 -0.57 2.00
N ILE A 155 -46.68 -1.36 3.05
CA ILE A 155 -45.37 -1.64 3.66
C ILE A 155 -44.68 -2.71 2.82
N VAL A 156 -43.54 -2.34 2.22
CA VAL A 156 -42.69 -3.28 1.47
C VAL A 156 -41.68 -3.89 2.44
N TRP A 157 -42.10 -4.97 3.12
CA TRP A 157 -41.29 -5.67 4.13
C TRP A 157 -39.87 -6.06 3.66
N PRO A 158 -39.65 -6.56 2.43
CA PRO A 158 -38.30 -6.89 1.97
C PRO A 158 -37.33 -5.71 2.02
N ASN A 159 -37.79 -4.50 1.68
CA ASN A 159 -36.96 -3.30 1.69
C ASN A 159 -36.50 -2.93 3.11
N ILE A 160 -37.41 -3.06 4.09
CA ILE A 160 -37.10 -2.79 5.50
C ILE A 160 -36.08 -3.80 6.01
N PHE A 161 -36.28 -5.08 5.69
CA PHE A 161 -35.35 -6.15 6.11
C PHE A 161 -33.93 -5.89 5.58
N TRP A 162 -33.78 -5.63 4.28
CA TRP A 162 -32.47 -5.39 3.69
C TRP A 162 -31.80 -4.12 4.21
N SER A 163 -32.53 -3.01 4.31
CA SER A 163 -31.96 -1.77 4.87
C SER A 163 -31.60 -1.91 6.35
N SER A 164 -32.36 -2.70 7.12
CA SER A 164 -32.02 -3.00 8.51
C SER A 164 -30.73 -3.83 8.58
N LEU A 165 -30.60 -4.88 7.76
CA LEU A 165 -29.40 -5.70 7.70
C LEU A 165 -28.17 -4.86 7.34
N PHE A 166 -28.28 -4.01 6.30
CA PHE A 166 -27.18 -3.11 5.92
C PHE A 166 -26.86 -2.10 7.01
N ALA A 167 -27.85 -1.49 7.65
CA ALA A 167 -27.62 -0.58 8.77
C ALA A 167 -26.90 -1.30 9.91
N SER A 168 -27.35 -2.49 10.32
CA SER A 168 -26.74 -3.28 11.39
C SER A 168 -25.29 -3.65 11.10
N VAL A 169 -24.98 -4.16 9.90
CA VAL A 169 -23.60 -4.51 9.52
C VAL A 169 -22.69 -3.28 9.52
N ASN A 170 -23.16 -2.15 8.98
CA ASN A 170 -22.37 -0.92 8.97
C ASN A 170 -22.20 -0.34 10.39
N SER A 171 -23.23 -0.39 11.24
CA SER A 171 -23.16 0.00 12.65
C SER A 171 -22.17 -0.86 13.43
N TYR A 172 -22.15 -2.18 13.21
CA TYR A 172 -21.18 -3.08 13.82
C TYR A 172 -19.74 -2.71 13.41
N LYS A 173 -19.50 -2.44 12.13
CA LYS A 173 -18.18 -1.98 11.65
C LYS A 173 -17.76 -0.62 12.23
N ILE A 174 -18.70 0.31 12.38
CA ILE A 174 -18.43 1.58 13.05
C ILE A 174 -18.05 1.33 14.52
N TYR A 175 -18.78 0.47 15.21
CA TYR A 175 -18.52 0.11 16.60
C TYR A 175 -17.13 -0.53 16.77
N GLU A 176 -16.77 -1.50 15.92
CA GLU A 176 -15.45 -2.14 15.90
C GLU A 176 -14.33 -1.10 15.75
N ILE A 177 -14.45 -0.17 14.80
CA ILE A 177 -13.47 0.90 14.60
C ILE A 177 -13.42 1.85 15.82
N PHE A 178 -14.57 2.17 16.43
CA PHE A 178 -14.60 2.98 17.64
C PHE A 178 -13.95 2.27 18.81
N GLU A 179 -14.17 0.97 18.99
CA GLU A 179 -13.52 0.18 20.04
C GLU A 179 -12.02 0.08 19.80
N GLU A 180 -11.57 -0.03 18.55
CA GLU A 180 -10.16 0.03 18.18
C GLU A 180 -9.52 1.39 18.52
N ARG A 181 -10.25 2.50 18.33
CA ARG A 181 -9.76 3.85 18.63
C ARG A 181 -9.88 4.24 20.11
N ASN A 182 -10.95 3.81 20.79
CA ASN A 182 -11.31 4.28 22.13
C ASN A 182 -10.82 3.40 23.26
N ALA A 183 -10.34 2.17 23.03
CA ALA A 183 -9.68 1.48 24.13
C ALA A 183 -8.35 2.18 24.37
N SER A 184 -8.41 3.10 25.33
CA SER A 184 -7.32 3.90 25.86
C SER A 184 -6.30 2.94 26.42
N VAL A 185 -5.31 2.60 25.60
CA VAL A 185 -4.08 1.99 26.09
C VAL A 185 -3.42 3.04 26.97
N SER A 186 -3.20 2.71 28.24
CA SER A 186 -2.45 3.58 29.15
C SER A 186 -0.99 3.58 28.71
N MET A 187 -0.61 4.58 27.91
CA MET A 187 0.78 4.78 27.50
C MET A 187 1.52 5.61 28.54
N THR A 188 2.79 5.31 28.74
CA THR A 188 3.70 6.20 29.45
C THR A 188 3.95 7.47 28.63
N LYS A 189 4.43 8.56 29.25
CA LYS A 189 4.73 9.80 28.54
C LYS A 189 5.80 9.63 27.45
N GLU A 190 6.73 8.70 27.66
CA GLU A 190 7.79 8.38 26.70
C GLU A 190 7.20 7.63 25.50
N GLU A 191 6.37 6.62 25.74
CA GLU A 191 5.63 5.89 24.71
C GLU A 191 4.71 6.81 23.89
N GLU A 192 4.01 7.73 24.54
CA GLU A 192 3.13 8.71 23.88
C GLU A 192 3.94 9.60 22.93
N LYS A 193 5.13 10.06 23.34
CA LYS A 193 6.02 10.86 22.48
C LYS A 193 6.43 10.07 21.23
N ILE A 194 6.90 8.83 21.40
CA ILE A 194 7.29 7.95 20.28
C ILE A 194 6.10 7.75 19.32
N PHE A 195 4.93 7.48 19.89
CA PHE A 195 3.71 7.28 19.12
C PHE A 195 3.34 8.51 18.28
N VAL A 196 3.31 9.69 18.89
CA VAL A 196 2.94 10.94 18.24
C VAL A 196 3.95 11.32 17.15
N ASP A 197 5.24 11.14 17.40
CA ASP A 197 6.30 11.59 16.50
C ASP A 197 6.48 10.65 15.30
N PHE A 198 6.49 9.33 15.51
CA PHE A 198 6.87 8.37 14.46
C PHE A 198 5.73 7.56 13.86
N PHE A 199 4.61 7.38 14.57
CA PHE A 199 3.59 6.40 14.19
C PHE A 199 2.25 7.04 13.83
N MET A 200 1.83 8.08 14.57
CA MET A 200 0.59 8.82 14.33
C MET A 200 0.52 9.42 12.92
N PRO A 201 1.58 10.03 12.34
CA PRO A 201 1.54 10.61 10.99
C PRO A 201 1.24 9.58 9.90
N HIS A 202 1.53 8.30 10.15
CA HIS A 202 1.32 7.20 9.20
C HIS A 202 0.02 6.43 9.44
N GLY A 203 -0.79 6.87 10.42
CA GLY A 203 -2.10 6.31 10.71
C GLY A 203 -2.08 5.04 11.55
N VAL A 204 -1.02 4.81 12.33
CA VAL A 204 -0.97 3.73 13.33
C VAL A 204 -1.88 4.10 14.49
N THR A 205 -2.70 3.16 14.97
CA THR A 205 -3.58 3.38 16.13
C THR A 205 -2.85 3.12 17.46
N PRO A 206 -3.33 3.67 18.59
CA PRO A 206 -2.69 3.44 19.89
C PRO A 206 -2.54 1.96 20.26
N LYS A 207 -3.55 1.13 19.97
CA LYS A 207 -3.49 -0.34 20.16
C LYS A 207 -2.47 -1.03 19.25
N GLN A 208 -2.36 -0.58 18.00
CA GLN A 208 -1.38 -1.12 17.07
C GLN A 208 0.04 -0.76 17.53
N PHE A 209 0.23 0.47 18.01
CA PHE A 209 1.49 0.89 18.60
C PHE A 209 1.86 0.07 19.84
N GLU A 210 0.90 -0.23 20.73
CA GLU A 210 1.14 -1.12 21.87
C GLU A 210 1.71 -2.48 21.45
N ARG A 211 1.18 -3.05 20.35
CA ARG A 211 1.70 -4.31 19.79
C ARG A 211 3.12 -4.15 19.24
N ILE A 212 3.35 -3.10 18.43
CA ILE A 212 4.68 -2.79 17.87
C ILE A 212 5.70 -2.61 19.00
N HIS A 213 5.33 -1.87 20.04
CA HIS A 213 6.16 -1.56 21.20
C HIS A 213 6.46 -2.81 22.03
N LYS A 214 5.46 -3.68 22.26
CA LYS A 214 5.62 -4.94 22.99
C LYS A 214 6.61 -5.90 22.33
N SER A 215 6.67 -5.91 21.01
CA SER A 215 7.64 -6.72 20.24
C SER A 215 8.99 -6.04 20.03
N ALA A 216 9.17 -4.80 20.49
CA ALA A 216 10.41 -4.05 20.26
C ALA A 216 11.44 -4.32 21.35
N GLU A 217 12.68 -4.57 20.94
CA GLU A 217 13.84 -4.55 21.84
C GLU A 217 14.39 -3.12 21.96
N PHE A 218 14.52 -2.62 23.18
CA PHE A 218 15.09 -1.31 23.47
C PHE A 218 16.54 -1.44 23.92
N PHE A 219 17.43 -0.66 23.30
CA PHE A 219 18.80 -0.52 23.77
C PHE A 219 19.32 0.90 23.54
N LYS A 220 20.36 1.26 24.30
CA LYS A 220 21.04 2.55 24.20
C LYS A 220 22.41 2.36 23.58
N LEU A 221 22.77 3.24 22.64
CA LEU A 221 24.11 3.31 22.05
C LEU A 221 24.79 4.58 22.54
N LYS A 222 26.08 4.49 22.82
CA LYS A 222 26.90 5.66 23.12
C LYS A 222 27.42 6.28 21.83
N LYS A 223 27.74 7.58 21.89
CA LYS A 223 28.43 8.26 20.80
C LYS A 223 29.66 7.45 20.32
N GLY A 224 29.73 7.19 19.02
CA GLY A 224 30.81 6.43 18.38
C GLY A 224 30.58 4.92 18.29
N ASP A 225 29.51 4.40 18.90
CA ASP A 225 29.15 2.99 18.78
C ASP A 225 28.58 2.67 17.39
N LEU A 226 28.88 1.47 16.91
CA LEU A 226 28.45 0.98 15.60
C LEU A 226 27.09 0.30 15.71
N LEU A 227 26.08 0.82 15.00
CA LEU A 227 24.75 0.21 14.90
C LEU A 227 24.69 -0.84 13.79
N ILE A 228 25.20 -0.48 12.60
CA ILE A 228 25.23 -1.36 11.43
C ILE A 228 26.64 -1.36 10.86
N LYS A 229 27.21 -2.54 10.62
CA LYS A 229 28.50 -2.70 9.95
C LYS A 229 28.30 -2.99 8.46
N LYS A 230 29.05 -2.28 7.61
CA LYS A 230 29.14 -2.59 6.18
C LYS A 230 29.58 -4.04 5.98
N GLY A 231 28.90 -4.75 5.10
CA GLY A 231 29.15 -6.16 4.78
C GLY A 231 28.33 -7.15 5.59
N ASP A 232 27.74 -6.74 6.70
CA ASP A 232 26.87 -7.61 7.50
C ASP A 232 25.54 -7.87 6.78
N ARG A 233 24.91 -9.00 7.12
CA ARG A 233 23.59 -9.33 6.59
C ARG A 233 22.49 -8.64 7.42
N PRO A 234 21.51 -8.00 6.78
CA PRO A 234 20.39 -7.37 7.47
C PRO A 234 19.46 -8.43 8.08
N THR A 235 19.43 -8.48 9.41
CA THR A 235 18.54 -9.38 10.17
C THR A 235 17.50 -8.64 11.01
N LYS A 236 17.74 -7.34 11.25
CA LYS A 236 16.92 -6.48 12.12
C LYS A 236 16.62 -5.15 11.46
N VAL A 237 15.46 -4.60 11.80
CA VAL A 237 15.04 -3.22 11.51
C VAL A 237 15.19 -2.40 12.78
N TYR A 238 15.71 -1.18 12.65
CA TYR A 238 15.94 -0.26 13.76
C TYR A 238 15.14 1.02 13.55
N LEU A 239 14.66 1.60 14.65
CA LEU A 239 14.07 2.93 14.71
C LEU A 239 14.84 3.75 15.74
N ILE A 240 15.49 4.83 15.30
CA ILE A 240 16.16 5.79 16.17
C ILE A 240 15.08 6.67 16.82
N VAL A 241 14.83 6.48 18.11
CA VAL A 241 13.82 7.21 18.88
C VAL A 241 14.36 8.55 19.37
N ASP A 242 15.60 8.54 19.87
CA ASP A 242 16.26 9.71 20.43
C ASP A 242 17.73 9.71 20.00
N GLY A 243 18.27 10.88 19.69
CA GLY A 243 19.64 11.08 19.23
C GLY A 243 19.80 11.17 17.70
N SER A 244 21.06 11.12 17.27
CA SER A 244 21.46 11.25 15.87
C SER A 244 22.49 10.19 15.48
N THR A 245 22.40 9.71 14.25
CA THR A 245 23.29 8.71 13.67
C THR A 245 23.83 9.18 12.32
N ASP A 246 25.08 8.82 12.05
CA ASP A 246 25.76 9.08 10.80
C ASP A 246 25.95 7.77 10.02
N ALA A 247 25.58 7.78 8.74
CA ALA A 247 25.95 6.76 7.78
C ALA A 247 27.32 7.09 7.18
N LEU A 248 28.25 6.14 7.26
CA LEU A 248 29.52 6.16 6.57
C LEU A 248 29.37 5.46 5.22
N VAL A 249 29.25 6.24 4.15
CA VAL A 249 29.15 5.75 2.77
C VAL A 249 30.41 6.15 2.01
N LEU A 250 31.23 5.18 1.60
CA LEU A 250 32.45 5.42 0.81
C LEU A 250 33.39 6.46 1.44
N GLY A 251 33.58 6.39 2.76
CA GLY A 251 34.44 7.33 3.51
C GLY A 251 33.83 8.71 3.77
N ARG A 252 32.57 8.96 3.36
CA ARG A 252 31.85 10.20 3.66
C ARG A 252 30.82 9.98 4.76
N ARG A 253 30.78 10.90 5.74
CA ARG A 253 29.74 10.93 6.77
C ARG A 253 28.51 11.65 6.23
N LEU A 254 27.37 11.02 6.35
CA LEU A 254 26.06 11.54 5.97
C LEU A 254 25.12 11.31 7.14
N THR A 255 24.38 12.32 7.58
CA THR A 255 23.40 12.12 8.65
C THR A 255 22.34 11.12 8.18
N ALA A 256 22.27 9.97 8.85
CA ALA A 256 21.40 8.86 8.49
C ALA A 256 20.00 9.05 9.07
N ALA A 257 19.96 9.41 10.35
CA ALA A 257 18.76 9.66 11.14
C ALA A 257 19.09 10.69 12.21
N SER A 258 18.22 11.67 12.44
CA SER A 258 18.30 12.56 13.60
C SER A 258 16.90 12.89 14.07
N THR A 259 16.72 12.93 15.39
CA THR A 259 15.47 13.35 16.05
C THR A 259 15.63 14.66 16.82
N ASN A 260 16.84 15.20 16.88
CA ASN A 260 17.17 16.41 17.65
C ASN A 260 16.54 17.67 17.05
N LEU A 261 15.99 18.53 17.92
CA LEU A 261 15.36 19.80 17.56
C LEU A 261 16.31 20.76 16.82
N ASP A 262 17.60 20.77 17.17
CA ASP A 262 18.59 21.67 16.56
C ASP A 262 18.98 21.24 15.14
N THR A 263 18.96 19.93 14.84
CA THR A 263 19.11 19.41 13.47
C THR A 263 17.76 19.34 12.73
N LYS A 264 16.66 19.66 13.41
CA LYS A 264 15.31 19.80 12.86
C LYS A 264 15.11 21.11 12.08
N GLY A 265 16.13 21.97 12.04
CA GLY A 265 16.15 23.23 11.30
C GLY A 265 15.67 23.07 9.86
N ASP A 266 14.57 23.75 9.52
CA ASP A 266 13.87 23.76 8.23
C ASP A 266 13.32 22.42 7.71
N GLN A 267 13.00 21.46 8.58
CA GLN A 267 12.27 20.26 8.15
C GLN A 267 10.93 20.63 7.48
N LYS A 268 10.82 20.30 6.19
CA LYS A 268 9.57 20.27 5.43
C LYS A 268 8.58 19.33 6.14
N GLU A 269 7.28 19.54 5.94
CA GLU A 269 6.11 18.91 6.60
C GLU A 269 6.03 17.35 6.60
N GLY A 270 7.11 16.62 6.31
CA GLY A 270 7.19 15.16 6.25
C GLY A 270 7.70 14.46 7.52
N GLY A 271 7.93 15.17 8.63
CA GLY A 271 8.36 14.58 9.91
C GLY A 271 9.76 13.94 9.88
N ASP A 272 10.17 13.32 10.99
CA ASP A 272 11.46 12.63 11.20
C ASP A 272 11.55 11.32 10.40
N SER A 273 11.18 11.39 9.12
CA SER A 273 11.20 10.32 8.14
C SER A 273 12.56 9.60 8.18
N GLY A 274 13.70 10.27 8.41
CA GLY A 274 15.00 9.60 8.44
C GLY A 274 15.23 8.52 9.51
N ALA A 275 14.35 8.35 10.50
CA ALA A 275 14.63 7.59 11.73
C ALA A 275 14.72 6.06 11.60
N TRP A 276 14.29 5.47 10.48
CA TRP A 276 14.37 4.02 10.28
C TRP A 276 15.75 3.61 9.76
N ALA A 277 16.25 2.43 10.12
CA ALA A 277 17.43 1.81 9.52
C ALA A 277 17.20 0.31 9.28
N GLY A 278 17.74 -0.22 8.18
CA GLY A 278 17.47 -1.61 7.75
C GLY A 278 16.13 -1.81 7.04
N GLU A 279 15.34 -0.75 6.89
CA GLU A 279 13.99 -0.78 6.33
C GLU A 279 13.96 -1.24 4.86
N MET A 280 14.98 -0.86 4.07
CA MET A 280 15.05 -1.24 2.65
C MET A 280 15.23 -2.76 2.48
N ALA A 281 16.11 -3.36 3.28
CA ALA A 281 16.39 -4.78 3.23
C ALA A 281 15.17 -5.60 3.66
N PHE A 282 14.54 -5.19 4.76
CA PHE A 282 13.32 -5.81 5.24
C PHE A 282 12.19 -5.72 4.21
N LEU A 283 11.87 -4.52 3.72
CA LEU A 283 10.78 -4.32 2.76
C LEU A 283 10.99 -5.14 1.48
N LYS A 284 12.21 -5.17 0.95
CA LYS A 284 12.54 -5.97 -0.22
C LYS A 284 12.31 -7.46 0.03
N GLN A 285 12.83 -7.99 1.14
CA GLN A 285 12.64 -9.39 1.53
C GLN A 285 11.15 -9.72 1.73
N PHE A 286 10.41 -8.83 2.37
CA PHE A 286 8.98 -8.97 2.61
C PHE A 286 8.20 -9.04 1.29
N TRP A 287 8.46 -8.12 0.34
CA TRP A 287 7.82 -8.12 -0.97
C TRP A 287 8.15 -9.35 -1.82
N GLU A 288 9.41 -9.79 -1.82
CA GLU A 288 9.82 -11.01 -2.55
C GLU A 288 9.10 -12.26 -2.01
N LYS A 289 8.93 -12.34 -0.68
CA LYS A 289 8.22 -13.45 -0.04
C LYS A 289 6.71 -13.44 -0.36
N GLU A 290 6.08 -12.26 -0.39
CA GLU A 290 4.68 -12.14 -0.84
C GLU A 290 4.49 -12.47 -2.32
N GLN A 291 5.40 -12.06 -3.21
CA GLN A 291 5.29 -12.41 -4.63
C GLN A 291 5.43 -13.91 -4.87
N LYS A 292 6.35 -14.56 -4.15
CA LYS A 292 6.54 -16.02 -4.23
C LYS A 292 5.33 -16.80 -3.72
N SER A 293 4.55 -16.27 -2.76
CA SER A 293 3.34 -16.95 -2.30
C SER A 293 2.15 -16.81 -3.25
N ILE A 294 2.14 -15.76 -4.10
CA ILE A 294 1.06 -15.52 -5.06
C ILE A 294 1.21 -16.36 -6.32
N ILE A 295 2.44 -16.61 -6.77
CA ILE A 295 2.69 -17.49 -7.92
C ILE A 295 2.63 -18.92 -7.37
N PRO A 296 1.54 -19.69 -7.60
CA PRO A 296 1.54 -21.08 -7.20
C PRO A 296 2.66 -21.73 -8.00
N HIS A 297 3.58 -22.41 -7.29
CA HIS A 297 4.53 -23.31 -7.91
C HIS A 297 3.73 -24.38 -8.67
N ASN A 298 3.40 -24.10 -9.94
CA ASN A 298 3.30 -25.12 -10.96
C ASN A 298 4.73 -25.61 -11.21
N GLU A 299 5.35 -26.21 -10.21
CA GLU A 299 6.36 -27.22 -10.45
C GLU A 299 5.59 -28.33 -11.14
N GLU A 300 5.67 -28.39 -12.47
CA GLU A 300 6.61 -29.29 -13.10
C GLU A 300 6.58 -30.65 -12.40
N ASP A 301 5.40 -31.29 -12.47
CA ASP A 301 5.31 -32.71 -12.81
C ASP A 301 6.16 -32.92 -14.07
N THR A 302 7.47 -32.97 -13.87
CA THR A 302 8.40 -33.64 -14.76
C THR A 302 7.99 -35.10 -14.69
N VAL A 303 7.02 -35.43 -15.54
CA VAL A 303 6.66 -36.78 -15.93
C VAL A 303 7.98 -37.48 -16.18
N ALA A 304 8.37 -38.33 -15.22
CA ALA A 304 9.40 -39.32 -15.42
C ALA A 304 8.88 -40.18 -16.59
N ILE A 305 9.38 -39.88 -17.79
CA ILE A 305 9.33 -40.80 -18.92
C ILE A 305 10.12 -42.01 -18.42
N LYS A 306 9.39 -43.00 -17.90
CA LYS A 306 9.92 -44.35 -17.74
C LYS A 306 10.21 -44.83 -19.15
N ASP A 307 11.48 -44.87 -19.50
CA ASP A 307 11.95 -45.69 -20.62
C ASP A 307 11.51 -47.13 -20.32
N GLU A 308 10.48 -47.61 -21.02
CA GLU A 308 10.17 -49.03 -21.13
C GLU A 308 11.27 -49.68 -21.98
N GLU A 309 12.32 -50.15 -21.31
CA GLU A 309 13.29 -51.07 -21.89
C GLU A 309 12.65 -52.46 -21.94
N GLY A 310 12.11 -52.79 -23.11
CA GLY A 310 11.62 -54.13 -23.42
C GLY A 310 12.79 -55.08 -23.61
N ASP A 311 12.98 -55.99 -22.66
CA ASP A 311 13.92 -57.10 -22.76
C ASP A 311 13.17 -58.39 -23.10
N ASN A 312 13.56 -59.01 -24.21
CA ASN A 312 12.96 -60.22 -24.74
C ASN A 312 14.07 -61.05 -25.40
N ASN A 313 14.77 -61.89 -24.62
CA ASN A 313 15.11 -63.26 -25.04
C ASN A 313 15.91 -64.05 -23.97
N ASN A 314 15.26 -65.13 -23.54
CA ASN A 314 15.73 -66.51 -23.39
C ASN A 314 17.23 -66.85 -23.29
N ASP A 315 17.44 -67.71 -22.29
CA ASP A 315 18.21 -68.96 -22.32
C ASP A 315 19.72 -68.94 -21.98
N LYS A 316 19.97 -69.46 -20.75
CA LYS A 316 20.57 -70.78 -20.52
C LYS A 316 22.10 -70.87 -20.35
N ILE A 317 22.45 -71.31 -19.13
CA ILE A 317 23.50 -72.28 -18.77
C ILE A 317 24.94 -71.79 -18.42
N THR A 318 25.32 -72.21 -17.20
CA THR A 318 26.64 -72.60 -16.63
C THR A 318 27.68 -71.59 -16.11
N MET A 319 27.98 -71.81 -14.82
CA MET A 319 29.30 -72.02 -14.17
C MET A 319 30.35 -70.90 -14.14
N SER A 320 30.59 -70.44 -12.90
CA SER A 320 31.88 -70.28 -12.20
C SER A 320 33.11 -69.80 -12.97
N ILE A 321 33.75 -68.73 -12.45
CA ILE A 321 35.13 -68.73 -11.91
C ILE A 321 35.54 -67.31 -11.51
N ASP A 322 36.37 -67.28 -10.47
CA ASP A 322 37.09 -66.18 -9.81
C ASP A 322 37.69 -65.05 -10.66
N SER A 323 37.82 -63.91 -9.94
CA SER A 323 38.93 -62.94 -9.97
C SER A 323 39.15 -62.09 -11.23
N LYS A 324 38.99 -60.77 -11.08
CA LYS A 324 40.10 -59.82 -11.27
C LYS A 324 39.74 -58.39 -10.89
N VAL A 325 40.62 -57.83 -10.08
CA VAL A 325 40.92 -56.41 -9.90
C VAL A 325 41.03 -55.72 -11.26
N THR A 326 40.28 -54.64 -11.48
CA THR A 326 40.73 -53.55 -12.37
C THR A 326 40.12 -52.22 -11.96
N THR A 327 41.03 -51.28 -11.74
CA THR A 327 40.90 -49.84 -11.55
C THR A 327 40.09 -49.15 -12.65
N LYS A 328 39.14 -48.27 -12.26
CA LYS A 328 38.57 -47.23 -13.13
C LYS A 328 38.34 -45.92 -12.38
N SER A 329 39.16 -44.94 -12.77
CA SER A 329 38.99 -43.49 -12.89
C SER A 329 37.91 -42.75 -12.07
N PRO A 330 38.26 -41.60 -11.44
CA PRO A 330 37.30 -40.74 -10.77
C PRO A 330 36.40 -40.03 -11.80
N SER A 331 35.09 -40.20 -11.62
CA SER A 331 34.06 -39.40 -12.30
C SER A 331 34.10 -37.96 -11.76
N PRO A 332 33.98 -36.92 -12.59
CA PRO A 332 34.10 -35.54 -12.14
C PRO A 332 32.93 -35.20 -11.23
N ALA A 333 33.27 -34.61 -10.08
CA ALA A 333 32.35 -34.10 -9.08
C ALA A 333 31.20 -33.33 -9.76
N ARG A 334 30.01 -33.90 -9.66
CA ARG A 334 28.74 -33.23 -9.99
C ARG A 334 28.61 -32.08 -9.00
N ARG A 335 28.99 -30.87 -9.44
CA ARG A 335 28.79 -29.64 -8.66
C ARG A 335 27.31 -29.56 -8.28
N PRO A 336 26.97 -29.35 -7.01
CA PRO A 336 25.60 -29.00 -6.64
C PRO A 336 25.30 -27.60 -7.16
N THR A 337 24.90 -27.50 -8.42
CA THR A 337 24.18 -26.34 -8.95
C THR A 337 22.77 -26.41 -8.38
N GLY A 338 22.43 -25.50 -7.47
CA GLY A 338 21.03 -25.32 -7.08
C GLY A 338 20.74 -24.87 -5.66
N LEU A 339 21.74 -24.59 -4.82
CA LEU A 339 21.48 -23.71 -3.68
C LEU A 339 21.50 -22.27 -4.21
N LEU A 340 20.32 -21.81 -4.65
CA LEU A 340 19.96 -20.39 -4.63
C LEU A 340 20.01 -19.95 -3.16
N ALA A 341 21.23 -19.88 -2.60
CA ALA A 341 21.51 -19.09 -1.43
C ALA A 341 21.00 -17.71 -1.78
N SER A 342 19.84 -17.36 -1.21
CA SER A 342 19.23 -16.06 -1.42
C SER A 342 20.35 -15.05 -1.20
N ARG A 343 20.62 -14.26 -2.24
CA ARG A 343 21.56 -13.14 -2.17
C ARG A 343 20.94 -12.15 -1.20
N PHE A 344 21.10 -12.41 0.10
CA PHE A 344 20.84 -11.44 1.13
C PHE A 344 21.75 -10.26 0.81
N GLU A 345 21.14 -9.13 0.51
CA GLU A 345 21.87 -7.90 0.26
C GLU A 345 22.62 -7.56 1.53
N ILE A 346 23.95 -7.57 1.45
CA ILE A 346 24.82 -7.09 2.51
C ILE A 346 24.64 -5.58 2.67
N TYR A 347 24.78 -5.07 3.89
CA TYR A 347 24.76 -3.63 4.13
C TYR A 347 25.88 -2.94 3.35
N LEU A 348 25.52 -1.98 2.50
CA LEU A 348 26.48 -1.22 1.69
C LEU A 348 27.19 -0.10 2.47
N TYR A 349 26.67 0.24 3.64
CA TYR A 349 27.14 1.34 4.48
C TYR A 349 27.15 0.93 5.95
N SER A 350 27.96 1.62 6.74
CA SER A 350 27.96 1.49 8.19
C SER A 350 27.15 2.63 8.80
N ILE A 351 26.42 2.37 9.89
CA ILE A 351 25.75 3.41 10.67
C ILE A 351 26.43 3.48 12.05
N ILE A 352 26.85 4.68 12.44
CA ILE A 352 27.52 4.98 13.71
C ILE A 352 26.67 6.00 14.47
N ALA A 353 26.57 5.85 15.79
CA ALA A 353 25.93 6.83 16.65
C ALA A 353 26.75 8.13 16.70
N ALA A 354 26.17 9.25 16.26
CA ALA A 354 26.83 10.56 16.32
C ALA A 354 26.74 11.17 17.73
N GLU A 355 25.70 10.79 18.46
CA GLU A 355 25.40 11.16 19.85
C GLU A 355 24.88 9.92 20.60
N ASP A 356 24.62 10.04 21.90
CA ASP A 356 23.97 8.97 22.66
C ASP A 356 22.54 8.77 22.12
N CYS A 357 22.24 7.55 21.68
CA CYS A 357 21.00 7.23 20.99
C CYS A 357 20.16 6.21 21.77
N THR A 358 18.84 6.38 21.74
CA THR A 358 17.89 5.35 22.17
C THR A 358 17.25 4.73 20.93
N ILE A 359 17.32 3.41 20.82
CA ILE A 359 16.94 2.67 19.62
C ILE A 359 15.94 1.58 19.96
N MET A 360 14.90 1.49 19.14
CA MET A 360 13.99 0.34 19.07
C MET A 360 14.45 -0.58 17.94
N SER A 361 14.44 -1.90 18.18
CA SER A 361 14.75 -2.87 17.13
C SER A 361 13.79 -4.04 17.11
N TRP A 362 13.63 -4.60 15.91
CA TRP A 362 12.82 -5.79 15.65
C TRP A 362 13.59 -6.70 14.71
N SER A 363 13.49 -8.01 14.92
CA SER A 363 13.89 -8.97 13.90
C SER A 363 12.98 -8.87 12.66
N HIS A 364 13.50 -9.28 11.51
CA HIS A 364 12.67 -9.35 10.29
C HIS A 364 11.47 -10.28 10.46
N GLU A 365 11.58 -11.35 11.26
CA GLU A 365 10.51 -12.30 11.52
C GLU A 365 9.39 -11.66 12.37
N GLU A 366 9.75 -10.98 13.46
CA GLU A 366 8.78 -10.26 14.30
C GLU A 366 8.08 -9.15 13.52
N MET A 367 8.82 -8.38 12.71
CA MET A 367 8.23 -7.32 11.89
C MET A 367 7.30 -7.89 10.81
N GLU A 368 7.66 -9.02 10.22
CA GLU A 368 6.78 -9.73 9.28
C GLU A 368 5.50 -10.23 9.96
N GLU A 369 5.61 -10.79 11.17
CA GLU A 369 4.46 -11.24 11.96
C GLU A 369 3.53 -10.06 12.32
N LEU A 370 4.10 -8.94 12.77
CA LEU A 370 3.35 -7.70 13.03
C LEU A 370 2.60 -7.24 11.79
N MET A 371 3.25 -7.21 10.62
CA MET A 371 2.62 -6.79 9.37
C MET A 371 1.57 -7.79 8.87
N LYS A 372 1.70 -9.08 9.18
CA LYS A 372 0.65 -10.07 8.85
C LYS A 372 -0.57 -9.99 9.77
N SER A 373 -0.40 -9.48 10.99
CA SER A 373 -1.49 -9.41 11.97
C SER A 373 -2.65 -8.49 11.56
N SER A 374 -2.38 -7.46 10.74
CA SER A 374 -3.40 -6.51 10.28
C SER A 374 -2.98 -5.85 8.95
N THR A 375 -3.90 -5.81 7.99
CA THR A 375 -3.70 -5.12 6.70
C THR A 375 -3.48 -3.63 6.87
N ASP A 376 -4.14 -3.03 7.85
CA ASP A 376 -4.05 -1.59 8.12
C ASP A 376 -2.70 -1.27 8.74
N LEU A 377 -2.27 -2.08 9.72
CA LEU A 377 -0.94 -1.99 10.32
C LEU A 377 0.17 -2.16 9.28
N ARG A 378 0.05 -3.17 8.41
CA ARG A 378 0.94 -3.37 7.27
C ARG A 378 1.05 -2.12 6.42
N SER A 379 -0.09 -1.53 6.04
CA SER A 379 -0.12 -0.32 5.22
C SER A 379 0.52 0.87 5.92
N ALA A 380 0.36 1.00 7.24
CA ALA A 380 0.88 2.11 8.02
C ALA A 380 2.40 2.00 8.20
N LEU A 381 2.90 0.82 8.58
CA LEU A 381 4.34 0.54 8.70
C LEU A 381 5.06 0.67 7.36
N THR A 382 4.47 0.13 6.28
CA THR A 382 5.02 0.28 4.93
C THR A 382 5.11 1.75 4.54
N ARG A 383 4.08 2.56 4.85
CA ARG A 383 4.09 4.00 4.61
C ARG A 383 5.18 4.70 5.43
N ALA A 384 5.32 4.37 6.71
CA ALA A 384 6.35 4.94 7.60
C ALA A 384 7.77 4.66 7.09
N MET A 385 8.07 3.41 6.76
CA MET A 385 9.37 3.01 6.21
C MET A 385 9.62 3.57 4.80
N SER A 386 8.58 3.68 3.97
CA SER A 386 8.72 4.26 2.62
C SER A 386 8.92 5.77 2.66
N SER A 387 8.18 6.49 3.52
CA SER A 387 8.42 7.92 3.74
C SER A 387 9.82 8.15 4.29
N ALA A 388 10.33 7.22 5.12
CA ALA A 388 11.67 7.26 5.63
C ALA A 388 12.74 7.22 4.54
N LEU A 389 12.62 6.24 3.64
CA LEU A 389 13.49 6.10 2.48
C LEU A 389 13.44 7.35 1.59
N VAL A 390 12.23 7.88 1.33
CA VAL A 390 12.07 9.10 0.53
C VAL A 390 12.71 10.30 1.22
N GLY A 391 12.53 10.44 2.53
CA GLY A 391 13.16 11.49 3.34
C GLY A 391 14.69 11.47 3.23
N LYS A 392 15.30 10.29 3.34
CA LYS A 392 16.75 10.12 3.17
C LYS A 392 17.21 10.51 1.75
N VAL A 393 16.51 10.07 0.71
CA VAL A 393 16.85 10.42 -0.68
C VAL A 393 16.73 11.92 -0.93
N VAL A 394 15.68 12.56 -0.40
CA VAL A 394 15.50 14.01 -0.49
C VAL A 394 16.62 14.75 0.26
N ASN A 395 16.96 14.34 1.48
CA ASN A 395 18.07 14.93 2.24
C ASN A 395 19.39 14.78 1.49
N LEU A 396 19.70 13.59 0.95
CA LEU A 396 20.89 13.37 0.11
C LEU A 396 20.90 14.30 -1.12
N THR A 397 19.73 14.57 -1.72
CA THR A 397 19.62 15.44 -2.88
C THR A 397 19.81 16.91 -2.51
N ILE A 398 19.23 17.37 -1.38
CA ILE A 398 19.33 18.75 -0.90
C ILE A 398 20.76 19.04 -0.41
N SER A 399 21.37 18.15 0.36
CA SER A 399 22.76 18.30 0.83
C SER A 399 23.74 18.42 -0.35
N ARG A 400 23.43 17.81 -1.50
CA ARG A 400 24.21 17.97 -2.74
C ARG A 400 24.04 19.34 -3.40
N ALA A 401 22.84 19.92 -3.37
CA ALA A 401 22.56 21.21 -3.97
C ALA A 401 23.33 22.36 -3.31
N HIS A 402 23.68 22.23 -2.03
CA HIS A 402 24.52 23.20 -1.33
C HIS A 402 26.03 22.98 -1.54
N ASN A 403 26.45 21.81 -2.03
CA ASN A 403 27.86 21.42 -2.19
C ASN A 403 28.31 21.35 -3.67
N THR A 404 27.72 22.19 -4.53
CA THR A 404 27.88 22.18 -5.99
C THR A 404 29.30 22.44 -6.46
N LYS A 405 30.13 21.38 -6.52
CA LYS A 405 31.22 21.21 -7.48
C LYS A 405 31.38 19.79 -8.03
N VAL A 406 30.65 18.78 -7.53
CA VAL A 406 30.81 17.40 -8.02
C VAL A 406 29.64 17.01 -8.95
N PRO A 407 29.88 16.76 -10.25
CA PRO A 407 28.84 16.40 -11.20
C PRO A 407 28.30 14.98 -10.97
N TRP A 408 26.99 14.80 -11.21
CA TRP A 408 26.22 13.55 -11.06
C TRP A 408 26.87 12.33 -11.74
N SER A 409 27.64 12.56 -12.81
CA SER A 409 28.34 11.53 -13.58
C SER A 409 29.41 10.78 -12.78
N VAL A 410 30.04 11.40 -11.77
CA VAL A 410 31.05 10.74 -10.93
C VAL A 410 30.40 9.70 -10.02
N TRP A 411 29.26 10.07 -9.42
CA TRP A 411 28.56 9.16 -8.51
C TRP A 411 27.84 8.02 -9.24
N LEU A 412 27.27 8.27 -10.42
CA LEU A 412 26.62 7.20 -11.19
C LEU A 412 27.65 6.17 -11.71
N LYS A 413 28.90 6.61 -11.91
CA LYS A 413 30.04 5.71 -12.16
C LYS A 413 30.39 4.88 -10.92
N ASP A 414 30.42 5.49 -9.73
CA ASP A 414 30.67 4.76 -8.46
C ASP A 414 29.54 3.77 -8.13
N TRP A 415 28.28 4.11 -8.45
CA TRP A 415 27.14 3.22 -8.25
C TRP A 415 27.14 2.04 -9.23
N ASN A 416 27.50 2.27 -10.49
CA ASN A 416 27.57 1.20 -11.49
C ASN A 416 28.86 0.36 -11.41
N GLY A 417 29.86 0.79 -10.64
CA GLY A 417 31.15 0.13 -10.52
C GLY A 417 31.50 -0.20 -9.07
N SER A 418 30.97 -1.29 -8.53
CA SER A 418 31.46 -1.82 -7.25
C SER A 418 31.45 -3.35 -7.18
N SER A 419 32.36 -3.97 -7.94
CA SER A 419 33.17 -5.05 -7.39
C SER A 419 34.27 -4.40 -6.54
N VAL A 420 33.94 -4.00 -5.32
CA VAL A 420 34.91 -3.42 -4.38
C VAL A 420 35.63 -4.57 -3.70
N GLU A 421 36.93 -4.73 -4.00
CA GLU A 421 37.83 -5.46 -3.11
C GLU A 421 37.77 -4.80 -1.73
N VAL A 422 37.40 -5.60 -0.74
CA VAL A 422 37.31 -5.18 0.66
C VAL A 422 38.74 -4.92 1.13
N ALA A 423 39.15 -3.65 1.20
CA ALA A 423 40.33 -3.26 1.94
C ALA A 423 40.08 -3.60 3.42
N ASP A 424 41.02 -4.35 4.02
CA ASP A 424 40.92 -4.87 5.38
C ASP A 424 40.69 -3.74 6.41
N THR A 425 39.78 -4.01 7.34
CA THR A 425 39.28 -3.09 8.37
C THR A 425 40.29 -2.72 9.46
N ASP A 426 41.56 -3.13 9.34
CA ASP A 426 42.57 -2.98 10.40
C ASP A 426 43.14 -1.54 10.50
N ASP A 427 42.98 -0.71 9.47
CA ASP A 427 43.47 0.68 9.48
C ASP A 427 42.68 1.63 10.42
N PHE A 428 41.47 1.27 10.83
CA PHE A 428 40.62 2.16 11.66
C PHE A 428 40.89 2.08 13.16
N ALA A 429 41.52 1.01 13.66
CA ALA A 429 41.96 0.96 15.05
C ALA A 429 43.06 2.00 15.34
N ASN A 430 43.87 2.35 14.33
CA ASN A 430 44.96 3.32 14.46
C ASN A 430 44.49 4.78 14.47
N LEU A 431 43.32 5.09 13.93
CA LEU A 431 42.73 6.44 13.98
C LEU A 431 42.22 6.82 15.38
N ARG A 432 41.84 5.85 16.22
CA ARG A 432 41.45 6.10 17.62
C ARG A 432 42.63 6.46 18.53
N LEU A 433 43.86 6.07 18.19
CA LEU A 433 45.05 6.38 18.98
C LEU A 433 45.62 7.78 18.71
N ALA A 434 45.12 8.48 17.69
CA ALA A 434 45.57 9.82 17.34
C ALA A 434 44.74 10.95 17.99
N GLU A 435 43.48 10.69 18.38
CA GLU A 435 42.62 11.71 19.02
C GLU A 435 42.74 11.78 20.55
N ASP A 436 43.37 10.80 21.19
CA ASP A 436 43.56 10.76 22.66
C ASP A 436 44.92 11.33 23.12
N LYS A 437 45.64 12.04 22.25
CA LYS A 437 46.98 12.59 22.53
C LYS A 437 47.10 14.12 22.56
N ASP A 438 46.01 14.86 22.43
CA ASP A 438 46.01 16.33 22.57
C ASP A 438 45.10 16.82 23.71
#